data_AF-A0A7T4YJ47-F1
#
_entry.id   AF-A0A7T4YJ47-F1
#
_cell.length_a   1.000
_cell.length_b   1.000
_cell.length_c   1.000
_cell.angle_alpha   90.00
_cell.angle_beta   90.00
_cell.angle_gamma   90.00
#
_symmetry.space_group_name_H-M   'P 1'
#
loop_
_entity.id
_entity.type
_entity.pdbx_description
1 polymer ?
#
loop_
_entity_poly.entity_id
_entity_poly.type
_entity_poly.pdbx_seq_one_letter_code
_entity_poly.pdbx_strand_id
1 'polypeptide(L)'
;MYGTKIKTQHEYDESIEIHCPLCKTNNVDGYPFVYVEKVKWLIVVTIGGKQTPFVKCSKCNGKMISKMSIDELPAYTADELAPFLIRENGFAGGVLAIFALALSFLPIVGLLPVLASLAINYNRSGWQRVVTLIAIAIQFVYFMMMIGVQITAPNS
;
A
#
# COMPACT_ATOMS: atom_id res chain seq x y z
N MET A 1 -1.30 -4.87 28.49
CA MET A 1 -0.19 -3.95 28.80
C MET A 1 0.25 -3.29 27.50
N TYR A 2 0.23 -1.95 27.44
CA TYR A 2 0.49 -1.19 26.20
C TYR A 2 1.92 -0.66 26.20
N GLY A 3 2.82 -1.29 25.43
CA GLY A 3 4.15 -0.74 25.16
C GLY A 3 4.07 0.33 24.07
N THR A 4 4.68 1.50 24.29
CA THR A 4 4.73 2.56 23.28
C THR A 4 5.82 2.23 22.25
N LYS A 5 5.45 2.09 20.98
CA LYS A 5 6.39 1.93 19.87
C LYS A 5 6.87 3.30 19.39
N ILE A 6 8.19 3.51 19.37
CA ILE A 6 8.80 4.69 18.76
C ILE A 6 9.39 4.25 17.42
N LYS A 7 9.03 4.95 16.34
CA LYS A 7 9.58 4.73 15.00
C LYS A 7 10.53 5.86 14.66
N THR A 8 11.78 5.52 14.38
CA THR A 8 12.77 6.46 13.85
C THR A 8 13.12 6.05 12.42
N GLN A 9 13.19 7.02 11.52
CA GLN A 9 13.58 6.82 10.13
C GLN A 9 14.99 7.40 9.93
N HIS A 10 15.89 6.58 9.38
CA HIS A 10 17.19 7.04 8.88
C HIS A 10 17.19 6.91 7.36
N GLU A 11 17.37 8.04 6.68
CA GLU A 11 17.42 8.14 5.22
C GLU A 11 18.89 8.21 4.79
N TYR A 12 19.22 7.55 3.68
CA TYR A 12 20.58 7.51 3.11
C TYR A 12 20.59 8.38 1.84
N ASP A 13 21.67 9.14 1.66
CA ASP A 13 21.77 10.10 0.56
C ASP A 13 22.08 9.43 -0.79
N GLU A 14 22.64 8.22 -0.78
CA GLU A 14 22.98 7.48 -1.98
C GLU A 14 21.77 6.73 -2.54
N SER A 15 21.36 7.10 -3.75
CA SER A 15 20.37 6.35 -4.52
C SER A 15 20.97 5.08 -5.12
N ILE A 16 20.19 4.01 -5.12
CA ILE A 16 20.54 2.73 -5.74
C ILE A 16 19.60 2.43 -6.92
N GLU A 17 20.10 1.77 -7.97
CA GLU A 17 19.23 1.33 -9.07
C GLU A 17 18.45 0.07 -8.66
N ILE A 18 17.14 0.04 -8.93
CA ILE A 18 16.28 -1.09 -8.60
C ILE A 18 15.29 -1.42 -9.72
N HIS A 19 14.86 -2.68 -9.76
CA HIS A 19 13.65 -3.08 -10.48
C HIS A 19 12.47 -3.04 -9.55
N CYS A 20 11.54 -2.11 -9.77
CA CYS A 20 10.45 -1.87 -8.82
C CYS A 20 9.29 -2.87 -9.01
N PRO A 21 9.04 -3.82 -8.08
CA PRO A 21 7.88 -4.73 -8.15
C PRO A 21 6.52 -4.03 -8.05
N LEU A 22 6.48 -2.77 -7.59
CA LEU A 22 5.22 -2.02 -7.39
C LEU A 22 4.71 -1.37 -8.66
N CYS A 23 5.59 -0.75 -9.45
CA CYS A 23 5.22 -0.09 -10.71
C CYS A 23 5.75 -0.80 -11.95
N LYS A 24 6.48 -1.92 -11.78
CA LYS A 24 7.08 -2.72 -12.86
C LYS A 24 8.02 -1.94 -13.78
N THR A 25 8.59 -0.84 -13.27
CA THR A 25 9.62 -0.10 -14.02
C THR A 25 10.98 -0.64 -13.61
N ASN A 26 11.81 -0.91 -14.61
CA ASN A 26 13.17 -1.41 -14.46
C ASN A 26 14.16 -0.24 -14.37
N ASN A 27 15.31 -0.47 -13.69
CA ASN A 27 16.41 0.50 -13.54
C ASN A 27 15.92 1.90 -13.11
N VAL A 28 15.15 1.95 -12.01
CA VAL A 28 14.71 3.22 -11.41
C VAL A 28 15.49 3.50 -10.15
N ASP A 29 15.71 4.78 -9.86
CA ASP A 29 16.33 5.18 -8.60
C ASP A 29 15.47 4.76 -7.40
N GLY A 30 16.11 4.09 -6.45
CA GLY A 30 15.59 3.69 -5.17
C GLY A 30 16.32 4.45 -4.07
N TYR A 31 15.58 4.99 -3.12
CA TYR A 31 16.14 5.65 -1.94
C TYR A 31 16.05 4.68 -0.76
N PRO A 32 17.18 4.12 -0.29
CA PRO A 32 17.19 3.21 0.84
C PRO A 32 16.99 3.98 2.16
N PHE A 33 16.20 3.42 3.06
CA PHE A 33 15.97 3.97 4.40
C PHE A 33 15.67 2.86 5.40
N VAL A 34 15.99 3.09 6.67
CA VAL A 34 15.77 2.11 7.74
C VAL A 34 14.69 2.60 8.69
N TYR A 35 13.70 1.75 8.97
CA TYR A 35 12.84 1.93 10.14
C TYR A 35 13.42 1.17 11.32
N VAL A 36 13.72 1.90 12.39
CA VAL A 36 14.11 1.30 13.68
C VAL A 36 12.88 1.30 14.57
N GLU A 37 12.31 0.12 14.82
CA GLU A 37 11.26 -0.04 15.83
C GLU A 37 11.92 -0.29 17.19
N LYS A 38 11.87 0.72 18.07
CA LYS A 38 12.27 0.56 19.47
C LYS A 38 11.03 0.27 20.30
N VAL A 39 11.00 -0.90 20.94
CA VAL A 39 9.94 -1.24 21.90
C VAL A 39 10.41 -0.77 23.26
N LYS A 40 9.81 0.31 23.77
CA LYS A 40 10.11 0.80 25.12
C LYS A 40 9.22 0.08 26.11
N TRP A 41 9.78 -0.88 26.84
CA TRP A 41 9.14 -1.41 28.04
C TRP A 41 9.37 -0.46 29.21
N LEU A 42 8.33 -0.26 30.02
CA LEU A 42 8.37 0.60 31.20
C LEU A 42 9.50 0.12 32.12
N ILE A 43 10.53 0.97 32.23
CA ILE A 43 11.63 0.92 33.21
C ILE A 43 12.81 0.02 32.76
N VAL A 44 13.79 0.68 32.12
CA VAL A 44 15.25 0.36 32.09
C VAL A 44 15.80 -0.59 31.01
N VAL A 45 15.06 -1.55 30.45
CA VAL A 45 15.66 -2.48 29.47
C VAL A 45 15.21 -2.18 28.03
N THR A 46 16.08 -1.51 27.27
CA THR A 46 15.90 -1.34 25.81
C THR A 46 16.40 -2.62 25.14
N ILE A 47 15.53 -3.62 25.04
CA ILE A 47 15.84 -4.85 24.29
C ILE A 47 15.92 -4.47 22.80
N GLY A 48 17.01 -4.87 22.14
CA GLY A 48 17.44 -4.41 20.80
C GLY A 48 16.31 -4.12 19.81
N GLY A 49 16.43 -3.00 19.10
CA GLY A 49 15.44 -2.57 18.10
C GLY A 49 15.52 -3.40 16.83
N LYS A 50 14.38 -3.83 16.33
CA LYS A 50 14.31 -4.47 15.01
C LYS A 50 14.49 -3.39 13.95
N GLN A 51 15.59 -3.47 13.20
CA GLN A 51 15.80 -2.66 12.00
C GLN A 51 15.12 -3.35 10.84
N THR A 52 14.27 -2.64 10.12
CA THR A 52 13.66 -3.14 8.89
C THR A 52 14.11 -2.20 7.77
N PRO A 53 14.93 -2.68 6.82
CA PRO A 53 15.39 -1.88 5.70
C PRO A 53 14.28 -1.79 4.65
N PHE A 54 14.12 -0.60 4.12
CA PHE A 54 13.16 -0.30 3.07
C PHE A 54 13.84 0.44 1.93
N VAL A 55 13.23 0.35 0.75
CA VAL A 55 13.64 1.12 -0.42
C VAL A 55 12.40 1.82 -0.98
N LYS A 56 12.51 3.12 -1.23
CA LYS A 56 11.46 3.93 -1.82
C LYS A 56 11.75 4.14 -3.30
N CYS A 57 10.84 3.74 -4.18
CA CYS A 57 10.96 3.98 -5.61
C CYS A 57 10.74 5.46 -5.94
N SER A 58 11.66 6.08 -6.68
CA SER A 58 11.57 7.49 -7.12
C SER A 58 10.34 7.76 -8.01
N LYS A 59 9.96 6.79 -8.85
CA LYS A 59 8.87 6.95 -9.83
C LYS A 59 7.48 6.81 -9.22
N CYS A 60 7.23 5.76 -8.44
CA CYS A 60 5.89 5.50 -7.89
C CYS A 60 5.73 5.90 -6.42
N ASN A 61 6.80 6.35 -5.77
CA ASN A 61 6.86 6.64 -4.33
C ASN A 61 6.49 5.44 -3.44
N GLY A 62 6.42 4.24 -4.01
CA GLY A 62 6.08 3.03 -3.29
C GLY A 62 7.24 2.55 -2.41
N LYS A 63 6.90 2.11 -1.19
CA LYS A 63 7.84 1.55 -0.22
C LYS A 63 7.90 0.04 -0.38
N MET A 64 9.11 -0.50 -0.41
CA MET A 64 9.39 -1.94 -0.50
C MET A 64 10.27 -2.34 0.67
N ILE A 65 10.05 -3.52 1.20
CA ILE A 65 10.89 -4.09 2.27
C ILE A 65 12.04 -4.82 1.59
N SER A 66 13.27 -4.53 1.99
CA SER A 66 14.41 -5.36 1.62
C SER A 66 14.60 -6.48 2.64
N LYS A 67 14.91 -7.68 2.16
CA LYS A 67 15.36 -8.79 3.01
C LYS A 67 16.85 -8.67 3.40
N MET A 68 17.61 -7.83 2.72
CA MET A 68 19.05 -7.63 2.94
C MET A 68 19.30 -6.47 3.88
N SER A 69 20.47 -6.45 4.53
CA SER A 69 20.85 -5.32 5.39
C SER A 69 21.07 -4.05 4.57
N ILE A 70 20.87 -2.88 5.19
CA ILE A 70 21.00 -1.57 4.53
C ILE A 70 22.40 -1.38 3.92
N ASP A 71 23.41 -1.91 4.60
CA ASP A 71 24.82 -1.78 4.24
C ASP A 71 25.21 -2.68 3.05
N GLU A 72 24.44 -3.74 2.81
CA GLU A 72 24.63 -4.64 1.67
C GLU A 72 23.99 -4.09 0.39
N LEU A 73 22.91 -3.31 0.49
CA LEU A 73 22.14 -2.85 -0.68
C LEU A 73 22.98 -2.19 -1.80
N PRO A 74 23.98 -1.33 -1.51
CA PRO A 74 24.80 -0.71 -2.56
C PRO A 74 25.74 -1.69 -3.29
N ALA A 75 26.04 -2.85 -2.71
CA ALA A 75 27.00 -3.80 -3.27
C ALA A 75 26.41 -4.69 -4.38
N TYR A 76 25.10 -4.67 -4.57
CA TYR A 76 24.38 -5.54 -5.49
C TYR A 76 23.75 -4.74 -6.63
N THR A 77 23.61 -5.40 -7.78
CA THR A 77 22.95 -4.82 -8.95
C THR A 77 21.42 -4.86 -8.85
N ALA A 78 20.73 -4.07 -9.66
CA ALA A 78 19.26 -4.03 -9.69
C ALA A 78 18.62 -5.42 -9.94
N ASP A 79 19.25 -6.24 -10.79
CA ASP A 79 18.81 -7.62 -11.09
C ASP A 79 18.94 -8.55 -9.89
N GLU A 80 20.04 -8.42 -9.14
CA GLU A 80 20.29 -9.20 -7.93
C GLU A 80 19.39 -8.76 -6.76
N LEU A 81 19.05 -7.47 -6.67
CA LEU A 81 18.14 -6.92 -5.66
C LEU A 81 16.69 -7.36 -5.86
N ALA A 82 16.25 -7.52 -7.11
CA ALA A 82 14.86 -7.79 -7.45
C ALA A 82 14.19 -8.91 -6.62
N PRO A 83 14.81 -10.10 -6.42
CA PRO A 83 14.22 -11.16 -5.59
C PRO A 83 14.16 -10.85 -4.08
N PHE A 84 14.95 -9.90 -3.59
CA PHE A 84 14.99 -9.52 -2.17
C PHE A 84 14.06 -8.36 -1.83
N LEU A 85 13.63 -7.59 -2.84
CA LEU A 85 12.66 -6.51 -2.68
C LEU A 85 11.24 -7.04 -2.68
N ILE A 86 10.62 -7.01 -1.50
CA ILE A 86 9.24 -7.47 -1.31
C ILE A 86 8.32 -6.26 -1.17
N ARG A 87 7.16 -6.35 -1.80
CA ARG A 87 6.09 -5.39 -1.58
C ARG A 87 5.66 -5.40 -0.11
N GLU A 88 5.71 -4.24 0.52
CA GLU A 88 5.02 -4.05 1.78
C GLU A 88 3.52 -4.18 1.50
N ASN A 89 2.95 -5.32 1.90
CA ASN A 89 1.50 -5.48 1.92
C ASN A 89 0.98 -4.61 3.05
N GLY A 90 0.69 -3.34 2.72
CA GLY A 90 0.02 -2.44 3.64
C GLY A 90 -1.34 -3.05 4.00
N PHE A 91 -1.44 -3.64 5.19
CA PHE A 91 -2.64 -4.27 5.73
C PHE A 91 -3.87 -3.37 5.57
N ALA A 92 -3.67 -2.06 5.76
CA ALA A 92 -4.68 -1.02 5.57
C ALA A 92 -5.35 -1.05 4.18
N GLY A 93 -4.61 -1.36 3.11
CA GLY A 93 -5.17 -1.43 1.75
C GLY A 93 -6.14 -2.61 1.57
N GLY A 94 -5.84 -3.76 2.19
CA GLY A 94 -6.76 -4.90 2.18
C GLY A 94 -8.02 -4.62 2.99
N VAL A 95 -7.88 -4.02 4.17
CA VAL A 95 -9.00 -3.64 5.03
C VAL A 95 -9.92 -2.64 4.34
N LEU A 96 -9.37 -1.58 3.72
CA LEU A 96 -10.15 -0.61 2.95
C LEU A 96 -10.90 -1.25 1.77
N ALA A 97 -10.28 -2.19 1.06
CA ALA A 97 -10.94 -2.89 -0.04
C ALA A 97 -12.14 -3.74 0.44
N ILE A 98 -12.00 -4.41 1.59
CA ILE A 98 -13.08 -5.18 2.22
C ILE A 98 -14.21 -4.25 2.67
N PHE A 99 -13.89 -3.13 3.32
CA PHE A 99 -14.89 -2.13 3.73
C PHE A 99 -15.62 -1.52 2.53
N ALA A 100 -14.90 -1.19 1.45
CA ALA A 100 -15.52 -0.68 0.22
C ALA A 100 -16.48 -1.71 -0.38
N LEU A 101 -16.12 -2.99 -0.38
CA LEU A 101 -16.98 -4.06 -0.87
C LEU A 101 -18.23 -4.23 0.03
N ALA A 102 -18.08 -4.17 1.35
CA ALA A 102 -19.20 -4.24 2.28
C ALA A 102 -20.15 -3.03 2.18
N LEU A 103 -19.60 -1.83 1.97
CA LEU A 103 -20.37 -0.59 1.85
C LEU A 103 -21.02 -0.39 0.48
N SER A 104 -20.65 -1.19 -0.53
CA SER A 104 -21.23 -1.09 -1.89
C SER A 104 -22.74 -1.35 -1.91
N PHE A 105 -23.28 -2.06 -0.91
CA PHE A 105 -24.72 -2.27 -0.75
C PHE A 105 -25.50 -1.01 -0.32
N LEU A 106 -24.83 0.07 0.08
CA LEU A 106 -25.47 1.33 0.49
C LEU A 106 -25.34 2.37 -0.65
N PRO A 107 -26.40 2.65 -1.43
CA PRO A 107 -26.30 3.39 -2.70
C PRO A 107 -25.68 4.79 -2.58
N ILE A 108 -25.98 5.52 -1.50
CA ILE A 108 -25.56 6.92 -1.34
C ILE A 108 -24.21 7.01 -0.62
N VAL A 109 -23.94 6.11 0.33
CA VAL A 109 -22.70 6.12 1.12
C VAL A 109 -21.54 5.47 0.36
N GLY A 110 -21.81 4.59 -0.61
CA GLY A 110 -20.80 3.81 -1.32
C GLY A 110 -19.92 4.59 -2.31
N LEU A 111 -20.36 5.74 -2.82
CA LEU A 111 -19.64 6.47 -3.89
C LEU A 111 -18.32 7.10 -3.39
N LEU A 112 -18.34 7.72 -2.21
CA LEU A 112 -17.16 8.34 -1.59
C LEU A 112 -16.02 7.34 -1.29
N PRO A 113 -16.24 6.21 -0.60
CA PRO A 113 -15.18 5.25 -0.31
C PRO A 113 -14.65 4.57 -1.58
N VAL A 114 -15.48 4.39 -2.61
CA VAL A 114 -15.05 3.83 -3.90
C VAL A 114 -14.10 4.79 -4.62
N LEU A 115 -14.43 6.08 -4.68
CA LEU A 115 -13.55 7.11 -5.25
C LEU A 115 -12.25 7.25 -4.44
N ALA A 116 -12.33 7.25 -3.10
CA ALA A 116 -11.16 7.28 -2.24
C ALA A 116 -10.25 6.06 -2.46
N SER A 117 -10.82 4.86 -2.57
CA SER A 117 -10.09 3.63 -2.89
C SER A 117 -9.41 3.72 -4.25
N LEU A 118 -10.11 4.26 -5.27
CA LEU A 118 -9.54 4.45 -6.59
C LEU A 118 -8.35 5.41 -6.55
N ALA A 119 -8.46 6.54 -5.86
CA ALA A 119 -7.38 7.51 -5.73
C ALA A 119 -6.15 6.91 -5.02
N ILE A 120 -6.36 6.18 -3.93
CA ILE A 120 -5.28 5.53 -3.16
C ILE A 120 -4.62 4.39 -3.96
N ASN A 121 -5.41 3.65 -4.75
CA ASN A 121 -4.94 2.50 -5.50
C ASN A 121 -4.54 2.81 -6.94
N TYR A 122 -4.72 4.04 -7.44
CA TYR A 122 -4.44 4.40 -8.84
C TYR A 122 -2.98 4.09 -9.23
N ASN A 123 -2.04 4.41 -8.34
CA ASN A 123 -0.61 4.16 -8.53
C ASN A 123 -0.14 2.79 -8.02
N ARG A 124 -1.03 1.97 -7.45
CA ARG A 124 -0.70 0.62 -7.00
C ARG A 124 -1.05 -0.38 -8.11
N SER A 125 -0.05 -1.04 -8.67
CA SER A 125 -0.31 -2.21 -9.52
C SER A 125 -0.65 -3.42 -8.63
N GLY A 126 -1.54 -4.33 -9.05
CA GLY A 126 -1.86 -5.57 -8.32
C GLY A 126 -3.36 -5.85 -8.14
N TRP A 127 -3.67 -6.94 -7.43
CA TRP A 127 -5.04 -7.45 -7.24
C TRP A 127 -6.01 -6.43 -6.61
N GLN A 128 -5.51 -5.54 -5.75
CA GLN A 128 -6.29 -4.47 -5.11
C GLN A 128 -6.97 -3.54 -6.13
N ARG A 129 -6.30 -3.25 -7.26
CA ARG A 129 -6.87 -2.44 -8.33
C ARG A 129 -8.02 -3.15 -9.04
N VAL A 130 -7.87 -4.46 -9.27
CA VAL A 130 -8.93 -5.30 -9.87
C VAL A 130 -10.15 -5.34 -8.95
N VAL A 131 -9.96 -5.56 -7.65
CA VAL A 131 -11.07 -5.56 -6.66
C VAL A 131 -11.78 -4.21 -6.64
N THR A 132 -11.04 -3.09 -6.66
CA THR A 132 -11.64 -1.75 -6.70
C THR A 132 -12.46 -1.54 -7.98
N LEU A 133 -11.97 -2.04 -9.12
CA LEU A 133 -12.66 -1.92 -10.41
C LEU A 133 -13.95 -2.77 -10.45
N ILE A 134 -13.91 -3.98 -9.88
CA ILE A 134 -15.10 -4.83 -9.72
C ILE A 134 -16.14 -4.14 -8.82
N ALA A 135 -15.72 -3.54 -7.70
CA ALA A 135 -16.63 -2.82 -6.81
C ALA A 135 -17.31 -1.64 -7.53
N ILE A 136 -16.57 -0.88 -8.34
CA ILE A 136 -17.13 0.19 -9.18
C ILE A 136 -18.17 -0.36 -10.16
N ALA A 137 -17.86 -1.46 -10.84
CA ALA A 137 -18.77 -2.07 -11.80
C ALA A 137 -20.08 -2.53 -11.16
N ILE A 138 -20.00 -3.19 -10.00
CA ILE A 138 -21.18 -3.63 -9.23
C ILE A 138 -22.03 -2.41 -8.83
N GLN A 139 -21.39 -1.35 -8.32
CA GLN A 139 -22.08 -0.11 -7.94
C GLN A 139 -22.82 0.51 -9.14
N PHE A 140 -22.16 0.55 -10.30
CA PHE A 140 -22.73 1.12 -11.51
C PHE A 140 -23.94 0.33 -12.02
N VAL A 141 -23.85 -1.01 -12.02
CA VAL A 141 -24.97 -1.90 -12.37
C VAL A 141 -26.14 -1.70 -11.41
N TYR A 142 -25.87 -1.59 -10.11
CA TYR A 142 -26.91 -1.34 -9.10
C TYR A 142 -27.61 0.02 -9.32
N PHE A 143 -26.85 1.08 -9.60
CA PHE A 143 -27.40 2.39 -9.94
C PHE A 143 -28.28 2.35 -11.19
N MET A 144 -27.83 1.67 -12.25
CA MET A 144 -28.61 1.52 -13.49
C MET A 144 -29.93 0.77 -13.24
N MET A 145 -29.91 -0.28 -12.41
CA MET A 145 -31.11 -1.04 -12.04
C MET A 145 -32.09 -0.18 -11.26
N MET A 146 -31.62 0.58 -10.25
CA MET A 146 -32.46 1.47 -9.45
C MET A 146 -33.11 2.57 -10.30
N ILE A 147 -32.36 3.17 -11.24
CA ILE A 147 -32.90 4.17 -12.16
C ILE A 147 -33.97 3.54 -13.08
N GLY A 148 -33.73 2.32 -13.57
CA GLY A 148 -34.71 1.59 -14.39
C GLY A 148 -36.04 1.38 -13.66
N VAL A 149 -36.00 0.97 -12.40
CA VAL A 149 -37.20 0.75 -11.58
C VAL A 149 -38.01 2.04 -11.41
N GLN A 150 -37.34 3.18 -11.17
CA GLN A 150 -37.99 4.48 -11.01
C GLN A 150 -38.66 4.98 -12.29
N ILE A 151 -38.11 4.65 -13.47
CA ILE A 151 -38.72 4.98 -14.76
C ILE A 151 -39.98 4.14 -15.01
N THR A 152 -39.98 2.87 -14.59
CA THR A 152 -41.11 1.95 -14.80
C THR A 152 -42.26 2.12 -13.80
N ALA A 153 -42.00 2.71 -12.63
CA ALA A 153 -43.01 2.99 -11.62
C ALA A 153 -43.15 4.52 -11.41
N PRO A 154 -43.63 5.28 -12.41
CA PRO A 154 -43.87 6.70 -12.24
C PRO A 154 -44.94 6.89 -11.15
N ASN A 155 -44.58 7.60 -10.08
CA ASN A 155 -45.38 7.89 -8.88
C ASN A 155 -46.89 7.90 -9.16
N SER A 156 -47.56 6.82 -8.78
CA SER A 156 -49.02 6.72 -8.66
C SER A 156 -49.51 7.45 -7.42
#